data_AF-A0A9Q9DC51-F1
#
_entry.id   AF-A0A9Q9DC51-F1
#
_cell.length_a   1.000
_cell.length_b   1.000
_cell.length_c   1.000
_cell.angle_alpha   90.00
_cell.angle_beta   90.00
_cell.angle_gamma   90.00
#
_symmetry.space_group_name_H-M   'P 1'
#
loop_
_entity.id
_entity.type
_entity.pdbx_description
1 polymer ?
#
loop_
_entity_poly.entity_id
_entity_poly.type
_entity_poly.pdbx_seq_one_letter_code
_entity_poly.pdbx_strand_id
1 'polypeptide(L)'
;MTEDKRQMKASEIPAFVDEVIGAGCNITAVGHDRYVLGDIEEQDRAKDELDRITGKYGNRDPLKLQLVAYLWSIGRFIDLETEGTRH
;
A
#
# COMPACT_ATOMS: atom_id res chain seq x y z
N MET A 1 13.34 23.91 -6.51
CA MET A 1 11.91 24.19 -6.31
C MET A 1 11.30 22.89 -5.81
N THR A 2 11.08 22.78 -4.51
CA THR A 2 10.43 21.59 -3.95
C THR A 2 8.94 21.78 -4.22
N GLU A 3 8.44 21.16 -5.29
CA GLU A 3 7.01 21.16 -5.57
C GLU A 3 6.28 20.66 -4.34
N ASP A 4 5.22 21.37 -3.94
CA ASP A 4 4.31 21.00 -2.86
C ASP A 4 3.55 19.74 -3.30
N LYS A 5 4.25 18.60 -3.23
CA LYS A 5 3.69 17.31 -3.60
C LYS A 5 2.63 16.99 -2.57
N ARG A 6 1.38 16.89 -3.04
CA ARG A 6 0.22 16.49 -2.24
C ARG A 6 0.61 15.38 -1.27
N GLN A 7 0.23 15.54 -0.01
CA GLN A 7 0.35 14.49 1.00
C GLN A 7 -1.00 13.82 1.17
N MET A 8 -1.00 12.50 1.18
CA MET A 8 -2.18 11.70 1.49
C MET A 8 -2.58 11.90 2.95
N LYS A 9 -3.88 11.90 3.24
CA LYS A 9 -4.45 11.96 4.59
C LYS A 9 -4.81 10.56 5.08
N ALA A 10 -4.73 10.35 6.40
CA ALA A 10 -5.10 9.06 7.01
C ALA A 10 -6.54 8.63 6.68
N SER A 11 -7.46 9.59 6.58
CA SER A 11 -8.87 9.34 6.20
C SER A 11 -9.03 8.82 4.77
N GLU A 12 -8.02 8.98 3.91
CA GLU A 12 -8.04 8.53 2.51
C GLU A 12 -7.55 7.09 2.34
N ILE A 13 -7.04 6.45 3.41
CA ILE A 13 -6.49 5.08 3.38
C ILE A 13 -7.48 4.05 2.80
N PRO A 14 -8.74 3.97 3.27
CA PRO A 14 -9.70 3.00 2.72
C PRO A 14 -9.91 3.18 1.21
N ALA A 15 -10.14 4.42 0.78
CA ALA A 15 -10.39 4.72 -0.64
C ALA A 15 -9.17 4.39 -1.52
N PHE A 16 -7.95 4.68 -1.05
CA PHE A 16 -6.73 4.31 -1.76
C PHE A 16 -6.61 2.80 -1.94
N VAL A 17 -6.86 2.03 -0.88
CA VAL A 17 -6.80 0.55 -0.93
C VAL A 17 -7.82 0.00 -1.92
N ASP A 18 -9.06 0.49 -1.88
CA ASP A 18 -10.12 0.07 -2.78
C ASP A 18 -9.80 0.38 -4.25
N GLU A 19 -9.22 1.55 -4.54
CA GLU A 19 -8.84 1.94 -5.90
C GLU A 19 -7.67 1.12 -6.45
N VAL A 20 -6.67 0.79 -5.61
CA VAL A 20 -5.56 -0.10 -6.01
C VAL A 20 -6.08 -1.49 -6.37
N ILE A 21 -6.97 -2.05 -5.53
CA ILE A 21 -7.61 -3.35 -5.79
C ILE A 21 -8.48 -3.27 -7.05
N GLY A 22 -9.25 -2.19 -7.21
CA GLY A 22 -10.10 -1.95 -8.38
C GLY A 22 -9.32 -1.81 -9.68
N ALA A 23 -8.07 -1.32 -9.63
CA ALA A 23 -7.14 -1.28 -10.75
C ALA A 23 -6.59 -2.68 -11.13
N GLY A 24 -6.90 -3.71 -10.35
CA GLY A 24 -6.41 -5.08 -10.57
C GLY A 24 -5.01 -5.32 -10.01
N CYS A 25 -4.52 -4.45 -9.13
CA CYS A 25 -3.25 -4.61 -8.43
C CYS A 25 -3.51 -4.98 -6.97
N ASN A 26 -2.92 -6.08 -6.49
CA ASN A 26 -3.09 -6.43 -5.09
C ASN A 26 -2.42 -5.38 -4.17
N ILE A 27 -2.90 -5.25 -2.93
CA ILE A 27 -2.20 -4.54 -1.87
C ILE A 27 -2.28 -5.36 -0.60
N THR A 28 -1.12 -5.59 0.04
CA THR A 28 -1.01 -6.52 1.16
C THR A 28 0.08 -6.06 2.12
N ALA A 29 -0.21 -6.07 3.42
CA ALA A 29 0.80 -5.85 4.46
C ALA A 29 1.72 -7.06 4.58
N VAL A 30 3.01 -6.82 4.84
CA VAL A 30 4.02 -7.85 5.05
C VAL A 30 4.67 -7.57 6.40
N GLY A 31 4.40 -8.43 7.38
CA GLY A 31 4.68 -8.13 8.78
C GLY A 31 3.95 -6.88 9.26
N HIS A 32 4.53 -6.19 10.23
CA HIS A 32 3.91 -5.05 10.91
C HIS A 32 4.43 -3.67 10.45
N ASP A 33 5.36 -3.63 9.49
CA ASP A 33 6.09 -2.41 9.13
C ASP A 33 6.12 -2.09 7.62
N ARG A 34 5.68 -3.01 6.77
CA ARG A 34 5.76 -2.92 5.31
C ARG A 34 4.48 -3.37 4.63
N TYR A 35 4.28 -2.90 3.41
CA TYR A 35 3.25 -3.39 2.50
C TYR A 35 3.81 -3.43 1.08
N VAL A 36 3.20 -4.22 0.22
CA VAL A 36 3.55 -4.38 -1.20
C VAL A 36 2.33 -4.08 -2.08
N LEU A 37 2.60 -3.60 -3.30
CA LEU A 37 1.60 -3.37 -4.34
C LEU A 37 1.82 -4.41 -5.44
N GLY A 38 0.98 -5.44 -5.48
CA GLY A 38 0.97 -6.48 -6.49
C GLY A 38 2.30 -7.21 -6.69
N ASP A 39 2.29 -8.16 -7.62
CA ASP A 39 3.53 -8.61 -8.25
C ASP A 39 3.94 -7.69 -9.40
N ILE A 40 5.01 -8.04 -10.11
CA ILE A 40 5.52 -7.23 -11.23
C ILE A 40 4.53 -7.21 -12.41
N GLU A 41 3.86 -8.33 -12.69
CA GLU A 41 2.94 -8.46 -13.82
C GLU A 41 1.61 -7.72 -13.57
N GLU A 42 1.12 -7.74 -12.33
CA GLU A 42 -0.02 -6.94 -11.89
C GLU A 42 0.29 -5.45 -12.00
N GLN A 43 1.45 -5.01 -11.50
CA GLN A 43 1.85 -3.61 -11.59
C GLN A 43 2.03 -3.13 -13.03
N ASP A 44 2.60 -3.96 -13.91
CA ASP A 44 2.78 -3.60 -15.32
C ASP A 44 1.43 -3.47 -16.04
N ARG A 45 0.51 -4.41 -15.81
CA ARG A 45 -0.86 -4.35 -16.35
C ARG A 45 -1.65 -3.15 -15.82
N ALA A 46 -1.47 -2.79 -14.56
CA ALA A 46 -2.19 -1.70 -13.89
C ALA A 46 -1.43 -0.36 -13.93
N LYS A 47 -0.31 -0.27 -14.65
CA LYS A 47 0.64 0.85 -14.56
C LYS A 47 -0.01 2.23 -14.70
N ASP A 48 -0.76 2.44 -15.77
CA ASP A 48 -1.40 3.73 -16.04
C ASP A 48 -2.40 4.13 -14.95
N GLU A 49 -3.10 3.16 -14.36
CA GLU A 49 -4.05 3.41 -13.29
C GLU A 49 -3.35 3.62 -11.95
N LEU A 50 -2.28 2.86 -11.66
CA LEU A 50 -1.44 3.06 -10.47
C LEU A 50 -0.75 4.43 -10.47
N ASP A 51 -0.34 4.93 -11.64
CA ASP A 51 0.21 6.27 -11.80
C ASP A 51 -0.84 7.35 -11.53
N ARG A 52 -2.08 7.16 -12.03
CA ARG A 52 -3.22 8.05 -11.75
C ARG A 52 -3.56 8.05 -10.27
N ILE A 53 -3.68 6.89 -9.64
CA ILE A 53 -3.92 6.74 -8.20
C ILE A 53 -2.80 7.41 -7.41
N THR A 54 -1.54 7.15 -7.75
CA THR A 54 -0.39 7.76 -7.06
C THR A 54 -0.41 9.28 -7.17
N GLY A 55 -0.72 9.85 -8.34
CA GLY A 55 -0.92 11.30 -8.49
C GLY A 55 -2.12 11.83 -7.70
N LYS A 56 -3.21 11.04 -7.66
CA LYS A 56 -4.48 11.36 -7.00
C LYS A 56 -4.50 11.10 -5.49
N TYR A 57 -3.45 10.56 -4.87
CA TYR A 57 -3.33 10.54 -3.40
C TYR A 57 -2.06 11.26 -2.94
N GLY A 58 -1.04 11.30 -3.79
CA GLY A 58 0.24 11.92 -3.50
C GLY A 58 1.12 11.07 -2.61
N ASN A 59 1.99 11.72 -1.84
CA ASN A 59 2.94 11.05 -0.97
C ASN A 59 2.24 10.32 0.17
N ARG A 60 2.58 9.05 0.32
CA ARG A 60 2.01 8.12 1.30
C ARG A 60 3.03 7.66 2.34
N ASP A 61 4.30 8.04 2.20
CA ASP A 61 5.39 7.61 3.09
C ASP A 61 5.11 7.90 4.58
N PRO A 62 4.58 9.08 4.96
CA PRO A 62 4.26 9.36 6.37
C PRO A 62 3.15 8.46 6.94
N LEU A 63 2.32 7.87 6.08
CA LEU A 63 1.21 7.01 6.46
C LEU A 63 1.53 5.52 6.37
N LYS A 64 2.77 5.12 6.07
CA LYS A 64 3.14 3.70 5.87
C LYS A 64 2.61 2.79 6.98
N LEU A 65 2.82 3.14 8.25
CA LEU A 65 2.36 2.31 9.38
C LEU A 65 0.83 2.29 9.53
N GLN A 66 0.15 3.37 9.18
CA GLN A 66 -1.31 3.44 9.21
C GLN A 66 -1.93 2.61 8.08
N LEU A 67 -1.32 2.62 6.89
CA LEU A 67 -1.67 1.72 5.80
C LEU A 67 -1.53 0.26 6.21
N VAL A 68 -0.40 -0.10 6.83
CA VAL A 68 -0.19 -1.45 7.36
C VAL A 68 -1.25 -1.82 8.38
N ALA A 69 -1.49 -0.98 9.38
CA ALA A 69 -2.52 -1.23 10.40
C ALA A 69 -3.92 -1.42 9.80
N TYR A 70 -4.27 -0.60 8.79
CA TYR A 70 -5.53 -0.75 8.08
C TYR A 70 -5.61 -2.07 7.31
N LEU A 71 -4.58 -2.43 6.55
CA LEU A 71 -4.52 -3.70 5.81
C LEU A 71 -4.66 -4.91 6.74
N TRP A 72 -4.04 -4.87 7.92
CA TRP A 72 -4.26 -5.87 8.98
C TRP A 72 -5.71 -5.92 9.45
N SER A 73 -6.32 -4.76 9.69
CA SER A 73 -7.72 -4.67 10.16
C SER A 73 -8.73 -5.29 9.19
N ILE A 74 -8.41 -5.31 7.89
CA ILE A 74 -9.25 -5.92 6.84
C ILE A 74 -8.77 -7.31 6.40
N GLY A 75 -7.80 -7.90 7.12
CA GLY A 75 -7.31 -9.26 6.85
C GLY A 75 -6.41 -9.41 5.61
N ARG A 76 -5.81 -8.31 5.13
CA ARG A 76 -4.89 -8.30 3.98
C ARG A 76 -3.43 -8.23 4.44
N PHE A 77 -2.97 -9.27 5.12
CA PHE A 77 -1.60 -9.34 5.62
C PHE A 77 -0.98 -10.72 5.39
N ILE A 78 0.34 -10.72 5.26
CA ILE A 78 1.19 -11.88 5.41
C ILE A 78 1.90 -11.71 6.74
N ASP A 79 1.59 -12.58 7.69
CA ASP A 79 2.32 -12.62 8.95
C ASP A 79 3.71 -13.19 8.66
N LEU A 80 4.72 -12.37 8.91
CA LEU A 80 6.08 -12.85 8.99
C LEU A 80 6.21 -13.33 10.43
N GLU A 81 5.84 -14.59 10.68
CA GLU A 81 6.27 -15.25 11.91
C GLU A 81 7.76 -14.93 12.05
N THR A 82 8.15 -14.22 13.11
CA THR A 82 9.55 -14.20 13.49
C THR A 82 9.93 -15.65 13.61
N GLU A 83 10.71 -16.19 12.66
CA GLU A 83 11.37 -17.47 12.82
C GLU A 83 12.06 -17.37 14.18
N GLY A 84 11.42 -17.94 15.19
CA GLY A 84 11.99 -18.02 16.51
C GLY A 84 13.30 -18.75 16.31
N THR A 85 14.39 -18.12 16.75
CA THR A 85 15.71 -18.71 16.84
C THR A 85 15.62 -20.22 17.13
N ARG A 86 15.74 -21.02 16.08
CA ARG A 86 15.88 -22.47 16.15
C ARG A 86 16.84 -22.90 15.06
N HIS A 87 18.12 -22.63 15.30
CA HIS A 87 19.11 -23.66 15.56
C HIS A 87 20.43 -23.05 16.03
#